data_AF-A0A1Y3WNM5-F1
#
_entry.id   AF-A0A1Y3WNM5-F1
#
_cell.length_a   1.000
_cell.length_b   1.000
_cell.length_c   1.000
_cell.angle_alpha   90.00
_cell.angle_beta   90.00
_cell.angle_gamma   90.00
#
_symmetry.space_group_name_H-M   'P 1'
#
loop_
_entity.id
_entity.type
_entity.pdbx_description
1 polymer ?
#
loop_
_entity_poly.entity_id
_entity_poly.type
_entity_poly.pdbx_seq_one_letter_code
_entity_poly.pdbx_strand_id
1 'polypeptide(L)' 'MKSPVEYARAHAAYDGVIRSLSWQGDDIQIGGVCVGTGVGTYDFYCGRPCSVNDLHGVGAFLLMCTAMQQLQDAGL' A
#
# COMPACT_ATOMS: atom_id res chain seq x y z
N MET A 1 10.94 -11.05 -17.45
CA MET A 1 11.79 -9.98 -16.83
C MET A 1 10.98 -8.70 -16.91
N LYS A 2 10.76 -7.99 -15.80
CA LYS A 2 10.09 -6.69 -15.85
C LYS A 2 11.05 -5.65 -16.45
N SER A 3 10.51 -4.70 -17.20
CA SER A 3 11.23 -3.62 -17.88
C SER A 3 11.68 -2.53 -16.90
N PRO A 4 12.72 -1.73 -17.24
CA PRO A 4 13.13 -0.58 -16.44
C PRO A 4 11.99 0.40 -16.10
N VAL A 5 11.04 0.57 -17.01
CA VAL A 5 9.86 1.42 -16.81
C VAL A 5 8.94 0.87 -15.72
N GLU A 6 8.81 -0.46 -15.61
CA GLU A 6 7.99 -1.07 -14.56
C GLU A 6 8.63 -0.91 -13.19
N TYR A 7 9.96 -1.00 -13.07
CA TYR A 7 10.67 -0.73 -11.82
C TYR A 7 10.53 0.73 -11.39
N ALA A 8 10.73 1.68 -12.32
CA ALA A 8 10.53 3.10 -12.03
C ALA A 8 9.10 3.40 -11.53
N ARG A 9 8.08 2.75 -12.11
CA ARG A 9 6.69 2.87 -11.66
C ARG A 9 6.46 2.24 -10.29
N ALA A 10 7.08 1.09 -10.00
CA ALA A 10 7.00 0.44 -8.70
C ALA A 10 7.63 1.32 -7.60
N HIS A 11 8.82 1.88 -7.85
CA HIS A 11 9.47 2.85 -6.96
C HIS A 11 8.59 4.09 -6.72
N ALA A 12 8.04 4.68 -7.78
CA ALA A 12 7.16 5.85 -7.64
C ALA A 12 5.88 5.54 -6.82
N ALA A 13 5.30 4.35 -6.98
CA ALA A 13 4.15 3.91 -6.21
C ALA A 13 4.51 3.65 -4.74
N TYR A 14 5.63 2.97 -4.49
CA TYR A 14 6.18 2.76 -3.15
C TYR A 14 6.38 4.09 -2.41
N ASP A 15 7.06 5.05 -3.05
CA ASP A 15 7.26 6.39 -2.50
C ASP A 15 5.95 7.09 -2.16
N GLY A 16 4.93 6.93 -3.01
CA GLY A 16 3.59 7.47 -2.76
C GLY A 16 2.96 6.90 -1.49
N VAL A 17 3.09 5.60 -1.27
CA VAL A 17 2.60 4.93 -0.05
C VAL A 17 3.43 5.36 1.17
N ILE A 18 4.75 5.39 1.08
CA ILE A 18 5.60 5.82 2.20
C ILE A 18 5.28 7.26 2.63
N ARG A 19 5.00 8.15 1.67
CA ARG A 19 4.60 9.54 1.96
C ARG A 19 3.20 9.67 2.55
N SER A 20 2.33 8.68 2.39
CA SER A 20 0.98 8.72 2.98
C SER A 20 0.91 8.19 4.41
N LEU A 21 2.00 7.58 4.91
CA LEU A 21 2.08 7.08 6.27
C LEU A 21 2.03 8.22 7.29
N SER A 22 1.40 7.96 8.42
CA SER A 22 1.46 8.83 9.59
C SER A 22 1.95 8.05 10.80
N TRP A 23 2.15 8.74 11.92
CA TRP A 23 2.71 8.16 13.14
C TRP A 23 1.86 8.56 14.34
N GLN A 24 1.71 7.63 15.29
CA GLN A 24 1.10 7.86 16.58
C GLN A 24 2.07 7.36 17.66
N GLY A 25 2.88 8.28 18.21
CA GLY A 25 4.03 7.88 19.02
C GLY A 25 5.01 7.07 18.17
N ASP A 26 5.35 5.87 18.63
CA ASP A 26 6.25 4.95 17.93
C ASP A 26 5.51 4.05 16.92
N ASP A 27 4.18 4.10 16.89
CA ASP A 27 3.36 3.24 16.03
C ASP A 27 3.13 3.88 14.65
N ILE A 28 3.52 3.16 13.60
CA ILE A 28 3.20 3.49 12.22
C ILE A 28 1.69 3.33 11.95
N GLN A 29 1.13 4.29 11.22
CA GLN A 29 -0.29 4.35 10.89
C GLN A 29 -0.47 4.26 9.37
N ILE A 30 -0.98 3.11 8.92
CA ILE A 30 -1.31 2.83 7.52
C ILE A 30 -2.79 3.18 7.31
N GLY A 31 -3.05 4.40 6.83
CA GLY A 31 -4.40 4.92 6.65
C GLY A 31 -4.98 4.67 5.25
N GLY A 32 -6.27 5.01 5.07
CA GLY A 32 -6.94 4.95 3.77
C GLY A 32 -7.25 3.55 3.26
N VAL A 33 -7.23 2.54 4.14
CA VAL A 33 -7.48 1.15 3.78
C VAL A 33 -8.97 0.87 3.86
N CYS A 34 -9.59 0.58 2.71
CA CYS A 34 -10.98 0.13 2.66
C CYS A 34 -11.12 -1.19 3.43
N VAL A 35 -12.09 -1.26 4.35
CA VAL A 35 -12.36 -2.48 5.11
C VAL A 35 -12.92 -3.58 4.20
N GLY A 36 -13.01 -4.81 4.73
CA GLY A 36 -13.65 -5.94 4.05
C GLY A 36 -14.96 -5.52 3.35
N THR A 37 -15.03 -5.76 2.05
CA THR A 37 -16.09 -5.21 1.18
C THR A 37 -16.64 -6.31 0.29
N GLY A 38 -17.96 -6.53 0.36
CA GLY A 38 -18.69 -7.44 -0.51
C GLY A 38 -18.97 -6.86 -1.91
N VAL A 39 -19.87 -7.51 -2.65
CA VAL A 39 -20.29 -7.04 -3.98
C VAL A 39 -21.39 -5.99 -3.85
N GLY A 40 -21.33 -4.90 -4.63
CA GLY A 40 -22.36 -3.87 -4.64
C GLY A 40 -22.29 -2.90 -5.82
N THR A 41 -23.01 -1.79 -5.72
CA THR A 41 -23.06 -0.71 -6.72
C THR A 41 -21.86 0.23 -6.62
N TYR A 42 -21.72 1.16 -7.57
CA TYR A 42 -20.69 2.20 -7.52
C TYR A 42 -20.77 3.03 -6.22
N ASP A 43 -21.96 3.54 -5.88
CA ASP A 43 -22.18 4.32 -4.66
C ASP A 43 -21.86 3.51 -3.40
N PHE A 44 -22.14 2.20 -3.41
CA PHE A 44 -21.75 1.30 -2.34
C PHE A 44 -20.23 1.24 -2.17
N TYR A 45 -19.46 1.11 -3.25
CA TYR A 45 -18.00 1.08 -3.20
C TYR A 45 -17.38 2.42 -2.80
N CYS A 46 -17.89 3.53 -3.34
CA CYS A 46 -17.40 4.86 -3.01
C CYS A 46 -17.71 5.26 -1.56
N GLY A 47 -18.80 4.75 -0.99
CA GLY A 47 -19.19 5.01 0.40
C GLY A 47 -18.53 4.08 1.43
N ARG A 48 -17.62 3.18 1.05
CA ARG A 48 -17.01 2.26 2.01
C ARG A 48 -16.13 3.00 3.02
N PRO A 49 -16.25 2.68 4.32
CA PRO A 49 -15.38 3.27 5.32
C PRO A 49 -13.95 2.74 5.15
N CYS A 50 -13.00 3.61 5.46
CA CYS A 50 -11.60 3.24 5.56
C CYS A 50 -11.21 3.16 7.04
N SER A 51 -10.32 2.22 7.36
CA SER A 51 -9.73 2.08 8.69
C SER A 51 -8.23 2.28 8.62
N VAL A 52 -7.66 2.77 9.72
CA VAL A 52 -6.21 2.78 9.94
C VAL A 52 -5.80 1.39 10.40
N ASN A 53 -4.68 0.88 9.88
CA ASN A 53 -4.11 -0.42 10.24
C ASN A 53 -5.07 -1.60 10.04
N ASP A 54 -5.98 -1.51 9.06
CA ASP A 54 -6.77 -2.66 8.63
C ASP A 54 -5.85 -3.74 8.04
N LEU A 55 -6.06 -5.00 8.45
CA LEU A 55 -5.17 -6.12 8.13
C LEU A 55 -5.03 -6.38 6.62
N HIS A 56 -6.04 -6.05 5.80
CA HIS A 56 -5.94 -6.16 4.34
C HIS A 56 -4.82 -5.25 3.82
N GLY A 57 -4.76 -4.02 4.34
CA GLY A 57 -3.76 -3.02 3.95
C GLY A 57 -2.41 -3.24 4.63
N VAL A 58 -2.39 -3.63 5.91
CA VAL A 58 -1.15 -3.93 6.64
C VAL A 58 -0.42 -5.10 5.97
N GLY A 59 -1.11 -6.18 5.64
CA GLY A 59 -0.52 -7.31 4.93
C GLY A 59 0.02 -6.92 3.55
N ALA A 60 -0.76 -6.15 2.77
CA ALA A 60 -0.33 -5.66 1.47
C ALA A 60 0.90 -4.73 1.57
N PHE A 61 0.94 -3.87 2.59
CA PHE A 61 2.06 -2.97 2.85
C PHE A 61 3.35 -3.74 3.18
N LEU A 62 3.29 -4.74 4.06
CA LEU A 62 4.46 -5.55 4.41
C LEU A 62 5.02 -6.31 3.20
N LEU A 63 4.14 -6.87 2.36
CA LEU A 63 4.54 -7.54 1.12
C LEU A 63 5.18 -6.57 0.12
N MET A 64 4.60 -5.37 -0.03
CA MET A 64 5.18 -4.30 -0.85
C MET A 64 6.59 -3.94 -0.38
N CYS A 65 6.78 -3.68 0.92
CA CYS A 65 8.10 -3.36 1.48
C CYS A 65 9.12 -4.48 1.25
N THR A 66 8.70 -5.74 1.43
CA THR A 66 9.57 -6.90 1.20
C THR A 66 9.99 -6.99 -0.27
N ALA A 67 9.04 -6.82 -1.20
CA ALA A 67 9.32 -6.87 -2.63
C ALA A 67 10.24 -5.71 -3.07
N MET A 68 10.04 -4.51 -2.52
CA MET A 68 10.90 -3.36 -2.82
C MET A 68 12.31 -3.54 -2.28
N GLN A 69 12.47 -4.11 -1.08
CA GLN A 69 13.79 -4.45 -0.55
C GLN A 69 14.53 -5.42 -1.48
N GLN A 70 13.85 -6.47 -1.98
CA GLN A 70 14.46 -7.41 -2.93
C GLN A 70 14.93 -6.75 -4.23
N LEU A 71 14.22 -5.73 -4.72
CA LEU A 71 14.63 -4.97 -5.89
C LEU A 71 15.87 -4.12 -5.59
N GLN A 72 15.88 -3.42 -4.45
CA GLN A 72 17.02 -2.62 -4.01
C GLN A 72 18.28 -3.48 -3.83
N ASP A 73 18.14 -4.65 -3.20
CA ASP A 73 19.25 -5.62 -3.02
C ASP A 73 19.78 -6.13 -4.36
N ALA A 74 18.91 -6.22 -5.37
CA ALA A 74 19.30 -6.57 -6.74
C ALA A 74 19.87 -5.38 -7.54
N GLY A 75 19.95 -4.18 -6.96
CA GLY A 75 20.42 -2.96 -7.62
C GLY A 75 19.44 -2.38 -8.63
N LEU A 76 18.13 -2.59 -8.43
CA LEU A 76 17.04 -2.20 -9.34
C LEU A 76 16.12 -1.11 -8.76
#